data_AF-A0A9D6WAA3-F1
#
_entry.id   AF-A0A9D6WAA3-F1
#
_cell.length_a   1.000
_cell.length_b   1.000
_cell.length_c   1.000
_cell.angle_alpha   90.00
_cell.angle_beta   90.00
_cell.angle_gamma   90.00
#
_symmetry.space_group_name_H-M   'P 1'
#
loop_
_entity.id
_entity.type
_entity.pdbx_description
1 polymer ?
#
loop_
_entity_poly.entity_id
_entity_poly.type
_entity_poly.pdbx_seq_one_letter_code
_entity_poly.pdbx_strand_id
1 'polypeptide(L)'
;MILDLSLGNADLYRGLKIENLAGKLTLLDHPEKAISVIASNLKGMEIDNNEVVLTGGMAIWVYLVVFHFLHGRTKRIYYEDGRGNRILVAAHG
;
A
#
# COMPACT_ATOMS: atom_id res chain seq x y z
N MET A 1 -6.10 6.97 8.91
CA MET A 1 -4.75 6.37 9.08
C MET A 1 -3.79 6.74 7.93
N ILE A 2 -2.47 6.65 8.13
CA ILE A 2 -1.47 6.67 7.04
C ILE A 2 -1.06 5.22 6.74
N LEU A 3 -1.08 4.82 5.47
CA LEU A 3 -0.66 3.51 4.99
C LEU A 3 0.54 3.69 4.05
N ASP A 4 1.73 3.35 4.53
CA ASP A 4 2.98 3.40 3.76
C ASP A 4 3.06 2.20 2.81
N LEU A 5 3.16 2.47 1.51
CA LEU A 5 3.31 1.48 0.45
C LEU A 5 4.78 1.14 0.17
N SER A 6 5.74 1.78 0.84
CA SER A 6 7.16 1.48 0.67
C SER A 6 7.49 0.07 1.16
N LEU A 7 8.57 -0.50 0.62
CA LEU A 7 9.11 -1.79 1.07
C LEU A 7 9.60 -1.79 2.53
N GLY A 8 9.58 -0.63 3.22
CA GLY A 8 9.79 -0.54 4.67
C GLY A 8 8.60 -1.01 5.50
N ASN A 9 7.40 -1.17 4.91
CA ASN A 9 6.21 -1.63 5.62
C ASN A 9 6.22 -3.16 5.80
N ALA A 10 6.77 -3.62 6.93
CA ALA A 10 6.90 -5.04 7.23
C ALA A 10 5.56 -5.79 7.24
N ASP A 11 4.46 -5.15 7.67
CA ASP A 11 3.15 -5.79 7.74
C ASP A 11 2.55 -6.01 6.35
N LEU A 12 2.63 -4.99 5.49
CA LEU A 12 2.11 -5.07 4.12
C LEU A 12 2.83 -6.13 3.29
N TYR A 13 4.15 -6.26 3.48
CA TYR A 13 5.01 -7.16 2.73
C TYR A 13 5.36 -8.47 3.46
N ARG A 14 4.72 -8.76 4.60
CA ARG A 14 5.00 -9.97 5.39
C ARG A 14 4.92 -11.23 4.52
N GLY A 15 5.99 -12.03 4.53
CA GLY A 15 6.09 -13.27 3.76
C GLY A 15 6.61 -13.09 2.32
N LEU A 16 6.98 -11.88 1.91
CA LEU A 16 7.66 -11.62 0.64
C LEU A 16 9.17 -11.48 0.81
N LYS A 17 9.89 -11.88 -0.23
CA LYS A 17 11.34 -11.78 -0.28
C LYS A 17 11.75 -10.36 -0.67
N ILE A 18 12.26 -9.62 0.31
CA ILE A 18 12.82 -8.27 0.14
C ILE A 18 14.29 -8.31 0.54
N GLU A 19 15.17 -7.78 -0.31
CA GLU A 19 16.59 -7.66 -0.04
C GLU A 19 17.08 -6.22 -0.25
N ASN A 20 18.15 -5.84 0.46
CA ASN A 20 18.85 -4.59 0.19
C ASN A 20 19.91 -4.83 -0.89
N LEU A 21 19.69 -4.28 -2.08
CA LEU A 21 20.61 -4.33 -3.21
C LEU A 21 21.17 -2.93 -3.44
N ALA A 22 22.49 -2.76 -3.28
CA ALA A 22 23.18 -1.49 -3.46
C ALA A 22 22.55 -0.31 -2.67
N GLY A 23 22.12 -0.55 -1.43
CA GLY A 23 21.53 0.47 -0.56
C GLY A 23 20.02 0.67 -0.76
N LYS A 24 19.37 -0.11 -1.63
CA LYS A 24 17.94 0.01 -1.94
C LYS A 24 17.19 -1.28 -1.66
N LEU A 25 16.09 -1.18 -0.90
CA LEU A 25 15.16 -2.29 -0.74
C LEU A 25 14.55 -2.67 -2.09
N THR A 26 14.60 -3.96 -2.40
CA THR A 26 14.14 -4.54 -3.66
C THR A 26 13.27 -5.75 -3.35
N LEU A 27 12.05 -5.75 -3.90
CA LEU A 27 11.16 -6.90 -3.89
C LEU A 27 11.63 -7.90 -4.95
N LEU A 28 12.01 -9.10 -4.53
CA LEU A 28 12.54 -10.16 -5.42
C LEU A 28 11.47 -11.13 -5.89
N ASP A 29 10.36 -11.25 -5.17
CA ASP A 29 9.24 -12.07 -5.59
C ASP A 29 8.54 -11.49 -6.83
N HIS A 30 8.08 -12.37 -7.73
CA HIS A 30 7.34 -11.96 -8.93
C HIS A 30 6.03 -11.24 -8.55
N PRO A 31 5.61 -10.19 -9.29
CA PRO A 31 4.40 -9.44 -8.98
C PRO A 31 3.14 -10.28 -8.77
N GLU A 32 2.94 -11.34 -9.55
CA GLU A 32 1.77 -12.23 -9.39
C GLU A 32 1.67 -12.88 -8.01
N LYS A 33 2.81 -13.34 -7.46
CA LYS A 33 2.87 -13.85 -6.08
C LYS A 33 2.65 -12.71 -5.09
N ALA A 34 3.33 -11.59 -5.29
CA ALA A 34 3.30 -10.45 -4.38
C ALA A 34 1.89 -9.86 -4.21
N ILE A 35 1.12 -9.75 -5.29
CA ILE A 35 -0.26 -9.27 -5.29
C ILE A 35 -1.11 -10.08 -4.32
N SER A 36 -1.05 -11.42 -4.42
CA SER A 36 -1.85 -12.31 -3.56
C SER A 36 -1.47 -12.19 -2.09
N VAL A 37 -0.16 -12.13 -1.80
CA VAL A 37 0.34 -11.98 -0.41
C VAL A 37 -0.04 -10.62 0.17
N ILE A 38 0.13 -9.53 -0.58
CA ILE A 38 -0.25 -8.17 -0.15
C ILE A 38 -1.74 -8.10 0.14
N ALA A 39 -2.58 -8.62 -0.76
CA ALA A 39 -4.03 -8.66 -0.56
C ALA A 39 -4.43 -9.50 0.68
N SER A 40 -3.69 -10.57 0.96
CA SER A 40 -3.88 -11.38 2.17
C SER A 40 -3.48 -10.62 3.43
N ASN A 41 -2.32 -9.97 3.42
CA ASN A 41 -1.82 -9.20 4.56
C ASN A 41 -2.75 -8.03 4.91
N LEU A 42 -3.27 -7.32 3.90
CA LEU A 42 -4.26 -6.24 4.09
C LEU A 42 -5.51 -6.69 4.86
N LYS A 43 -5.96 -7.93 4.69
CA LYS A 43 -7.11 -8.48 5.44
C LYS A 43 -6.83 -8.62 6.94
N GLY A 44 -5.56 -8.77 7.31
CA GLY A 44 -5.12 -8.86 8.70
C GLY A 44 -4.70 -7.53 9.31
N MET A 45 -4.72 -6.43 8.54
CA MET A 45 -4.40 -5.09 9.02
C MET A 45 -5.66 -4.39 9.51
N GLU A 46 -5.54 -3.62 10.59
CA GLU A 46 -6.62 -2.74 11.03
C GLU A 46 -6.68 -1.53 10.10
N ILE A 47 -7.81 -1.37 9.40
CA ILE A 47 -8.02 -0.28 8.46
C ILE A 47 -9.04 0.71 9.02
N ASP A 48 -8.68 1.98 8.97
CA ASP A 48 -9.58 3.09 9.29
C ASP A 48 -10.67 3.21 8.20
N ASN A 49 -11.92 2.99 8.60
CA ASN A 49 -13.07 3.04 7.69
C ASN A 49 -13.46 4.48 7.33
N ASN A 50 -12.96 5.51 8.02
CA ASN A 50 -13.27 6.90 7.69
C ASN A 50 -12.29 7.47 6.68
N GLU A 51 -10.99 7.29 6.89
CA GLU A 51 -9.97 7.94 6.07
C GLU A 51 -8.65 7.17 6.03
N VAL A 52 -8.11 6.98 4.83
CA VAL A 52 -6.79 6.40 4.62
C VAL A 52 -5.97 7.31 3.70
N VAL A 53 -4.72 7.57 4.07
CA VAL A 53 -3.73 8.28 3.27
C VAL A 53 -2.69 7.27 2.78
N LEU A 54 -2.64 7.04 1.47
CA LEU A 54 -1.62 6.22 0.81
C LEU A 54 -0.37 7.07 0.58
N THR A 55 0.78 6.59 1.08
CA THR A 55 2.10 7.24 0.88
C THR A 55 3.14 6.19 0.50
N GLY A 56 4.40 6.60 0.34
CA GLY A 56 5.51 5.70 0.06
C GLY A 56 5.70 5.41 -1.44
N GLY A 57 6.96 5.40 -1.86
CA GLY A 57 7.32 5.15 -3.25
C GLY A 57 7.33 3.65 -3.57
N MET A 58 6.40 3.21 -4.42
CA MET A 58 6.37 1.84 -4.92
C MET A 58 5.79 1.78 -6.34
N ALA A 59 5.94 0.62 -6.99
CA ALA A 59 5.37 0.37 -8.30
C ALA A 59 3.83 0.58 -8.30
N ILE A 60 3.31 1.14 -9.40
CA ILE A 60 1.89 1.51 -9.54
C ILE A 60 0.92 0.35 -9.28
N TRP A 61 1.30 -0.89 -9.57
CA TRP A 61 0.44 -2.05 -9.32
C TRP A 61 0.18 -2.28 -7.82
N VAL A 62 1.13 -1.95 -6.93
CA VAL A 62 0.92 -2.04 -5.47
C VAL A 62 -0.17 -1.06 -5.06
N TYR A 63 -0.08 0.18 -5.55
CA TYR A 63 -1.11 1.18 -5.32
C TYR A 63 -2.47 0.68 -5.79
N LEU A 64 -2.58 0.10 -6.98
CA LEU A 64 -3.85 -0.41 -7.52
C LEU A 64 -4.44 -1.54 -6.65
N VAL A 65 -3.61 -2.48 -6.18
CA VAL A 65 -4.07 -3.56 -5.29
C VAL A 65 -4.59 -3.01 -3.97
N VAL A 66 -3.83 -2.10 -3.33
CA VAL A 66 -4.20 -1.51 -2.05
C VAL A 66 -5.44 -0.62 -2.21
N PHE A 67 -5.47 0.23 -3.23
CA PHE A 67 -6.62 1.07 -3.55
C PHE A 67 -7.87 0.23 -3.78
N HIS A 68 -7.78 -0.85 -4.57
CA HIS A 68 -8.90 -1.76 -4.81
C HIS A 68 -9.40 -2.42 -3.52
N PHE A 69 -8.48 -2.77 -2.60
CA PHE A 69 -8.86 -3.28 -1.30
C PHE A 69 -9.56 -2.22 -0.44
N LEU A 70 -9.09 -0.98 -0.42
CA LEU A 70 -9.70 0.09 0.41
C LEU A 70 -11.00 0.62 -0.16
N HIS A 71 -11.16 0.58 -1.49
CA HIS A 71 -12.34 1.06 -2.19
C HIS A 71 -13.60 0.33 -1.68
N GLY A 72 -14.56 1.11 -1.17
CA GLY A 72 -15.79 0.60 -0.53
C GLY A 72 -15.64 0.15 0.93
N ARG A 73 -14.42 0.14 1.49
CA ARG A 73 -14.16 -0.11 2.93
C ARG A 73 -13.84 1.18 3.69
N THR A 74 -13.30 2.17 3.01
CA THR A 74 -12.94 3.48 3.57
C THR A 74 -13.71 4.60 2.89
N LYS A 75 -14.25 5.55 3.65
CA LYS A 75 -15.02 6.69 3.12
C LYS A 75 -14.17 7.67 2.30
N ARG A 76 -12.92 7.91 2.68
CA ARG A 76 -12.01 8.79 1.94
C ARG A 76 -10.63 8.16 1.78
N ILE A 77 -10.14 8.14 0.55
CA ILE A 77 -8.79 7.67 0.25
C ILE A 77 -8.03 8.86 -0.35
N TYR A 78 -6.91 9.20 0.28
CA TYR A 78 -5.98 10.21 -0.20
C TYR A 78 -4.70 9.55 -0.70
N TYR A 79 -4.03 10.20 -1.64
CA TYR A 79 -2.67 9.88 -2.06
C TYR A 79 -1.75 11.04 -1.68
N GLU A 80 -0.66 10.75 -0.99
CA GLU A 80 0.40 11.71 -0.68
C GLU A 80 1.51 11.62 -1.73
N ASP A 81 1.81 12.73 -2.40
CA ASP A 81 2.71 12.78 -3.57
C ASP A 81 4.21 12.76 -3.24
N GLY A 82 4.57 12.55 -1.97
CA GLY A 82 5.95 12.65 -1.46
C GLY A 82 6.48 14.09 -1.35
N ARG A 83 5.67 15.11 -1.66
CA ARG A 83 5.97 16.54 -1.48
C ARG A 83 5.10 17.19 -0.40
N GLY A 84 4.36 16.37 0.35
CA GLY A 84 3.43 16.81 1.39
C GLY A 84 2.04 17.19 0.88
N ASN A 85 1.77 17.08 -0.44
CA ASN A 85 0.42 17.32 -0.94
C ASN A 85 -0.42 16.06 -0.80
N ARG A 86 -1.64 16.21 -0.30
CA ARG A 86 -2.63 15.13 -0.22
C ARG A 86 -3.71 15.36 -1.27
N ILE A 87 -3.82 14.42 -2.19
CA ILE A 87 -4.79 14.43 -3.27
C ILE A 87 -5.89 13.45 -2.90
N LEU A 88 -7.15 13.91 -2.86
CA LEU A 88 -8.30 13.02 -2.67
C LEU A 88 -8.47 12.18 -3.95
N VAL A 89 -8.32 10.87 -3.84
CA VAL A 89 -8.38 9.94 -4.98
C VAL A 89 -9.65 9.11 -5.01
N ALA A 90 -10.34 8.95 -3.86
CA ALA A 90 -11.68 8.40 -3.81
C ALA A 90 -12.45 8.94 -2.60
N ALA A 91 -13.76 9.12 -2.78
CA ALA A 91 -14.70 9.42 -1.72
C ALA A 91 -15.97 8.59 -1.90
N HIS A 92 -16.39 7.91 -0.84
CA HIS A 92 -17.58 7.07 -0.79
C HIS A 92 -18.47 7.57 0.36
N GLY A 93 -19.75 7.79 0.04
CA GLY A 93 -20.80 8.22 0.98
C GLY A 93 -21.47 7.05 1.67
#